data_AF-A0A2M8NEU1-F1
#
_entry.id   AF-A0A2M8NEU1-F1
#
_cell.length_a   1.000
_cell.length_b   1.000
_cell.length_c   1.000
_cell.angle_alpha   90.00
_cell.angle_beta   90.00
_cell.angle_gamma   90.00
#
_symmetry.space_group_name_H-M   'P 1'
#
loop_
_entity.id
_entity.type
_entity.pdbx_description
1 polymer ?
#
loop_
_entity_poly.entity_id
_entity_poly.type
_entity_poly.pdbx_seq_one_letter_code
_entity_poly.pdbx_strand_id
1 'polypeptide(L)'
;LLAGDAAGVDPLFAEGISYAMEYGAVVVETIRDAFARDDFTFQGYRARLLDHHLGRLLMRRVMAARYFYRHQFPSFWSLFWRLAAVAPQSVQNKFGAALALLPP
;
A
#
# COMPACT_ATOMS: atom_id res chain seq x y z
N LEU A 1 12.42 19.16 -0.57
CA LEU A 1 12.19 18.00 0.32
C LEU A 1 10.70 17.76 0.41
N LEU A 2 10.20 16.54 0.17
CA LEU A 2 8.77 16.19 0.23
C LEU A 2 8.57 14.99 1.16
N ALA A 3 7.43 14.94 1.86
CA ALA A 3 7.08 13.86 2.79
C ALA A 3 5.55 13.60 2.79
N GLY A 4 5.13 12.46 3.34
CA GLY A 4 3.73 12.05 3.39
C GLY A 4 3.10 11.95 2.01
N ASP A 5 1.82 12.29 1.91
CA ASP A 5 1.06 12.19 0.66
C ASP A 5 1.66 13.03 -0.47
N ALA A 6 2.34 14.12 -0.15
CA ALA A 6 3.06 14.93 -1.13
C ALA A 6 4.28 14.20 -1.74
N ALA A 7 4.84 13.22 -1.04
CA ALA A 7 5.90 12.34 -1.53
C ALA A 7 5.38 11.01 -2.10
N GLY A 8 4.15 10.62 -1.74
CA GLY A 8 3.46 9.43 -2.22
C GLY A 8 2.86 8.58 -1.09
N VAL A 9 1.81 7.82 -1.42
CA VAL A 9 1.12 6.91 -0.51
C VAL A 9 1.02 5.52 -1.11
N ASP A 10 0.61 4.54 -0.31
CA ASP A 10 0.36 3.18 -0.79
C ASP A 10 -0.89 3.11 -1.68
N PRO A 11 -0.75 2.78 -2.98
CA PRO A 11 -1.90 2.65 -3.88
C PRO A 11 -2.64 1.31 -3.74
N LEU A 12 -2.09 0.33 -3.01
CA LEU A 12 -2.67 -1.01 -2.92
C LEU A 12 -3.74 -1.10 -1.82
N PHE A 13 -3.45 -0.58 -0.63
CA PHE A 13 -4.38 -0.62 0.51
C PHE A 13 -4.94 0.75 0.92
N ALA A 14 -4.56 1.82 0.21
CA ALA A 14 -4.97 3.20 0.50
C ALA A 14 -4.63 3.67 1.92
N GLU A 15 -3.61 3.10 2.55
CA GLU A 15 -3.07 3.62 3.80
C GLU A 15 -2.17 4.83 3.52
N GLY A 16 -2.49 5.98 4.11
CA GLY A 16 -1.67 7.20 4.01
C GLY A 16 -0.92 7.54 5.30
N ILE A 17 -1.59 7.42 6.45
CA ILE A 17 -1.09 7.94 7.73
C ILE A 17 0.13 7.16 8.24
N SER A 18 0.09 5.82 8.20
CA SER A 18 1.20 4.96 8.64
C SER A 18 2.48 5.26 7.86
N TYR A 19 2.36 5.36 6.53
CA TYR A 19 3.49 5.69 5.66
C TYR A 19 3.95 7.13 5.82
N ALA A 20 3.03 8.08 5.99
CA ALA A 20 3.36 9.49 6.23
C ALA A 20 4.25 9.68 7.47
N MET A 21 4.00 8.91 8.53
CA MET A 21 4.83 8.93 9.73
C MET A 21 6.23 8.34 9.47
N GLU A 22 6.33 7.29 8.65
CA GLU A 22 7.60 6.62 8.37
C GLU A 22 8.56 7.48 7.52
N TYR A 23 8.05 8.41 6.70
CA TYR A 23 8.88 9.40 6.00
C TYR A 23 9.72 10.25 6.96
N GLY A 24 9.25 10.44 8.20
CA GLY A 24 9.92 11.27 9.20
C GLY A 24 11.38 10.86 9.45
N ALA A 25 11.68 9.56 9.48
CA ALA A 25 13.03 9.07 9.72
C ALA A 25 14.03 9.56 8.65
N VAL A 26 13.69 9.39 7.37
CA VAL A 26 14.55 9.78 6.23
C VAL A 26 14.66 11.31 6.11
N VAL A 27 13.56 12.02 6.43
CA VAL A 27 13.50 13.49 6.41
C VAL A 27 14.40 14.07 7.50
N VAL A 28 14.33 13.55 8.73
CA VAL A 28 15.15 14.02 9.85
C VAL A 28 16.63 13.83 9.57
N GLU A 29 17.04 12.65 9.07
CA GLU A 29 18.43 12.40 8.67
C GLU A 29 18.89 13.38 7.59
N THR A 30 18.05 13.62 6.58
CA THR A 30 18.38 14.55 5.49
C THR A 30 18.50 16.00 5.96
N ILE A 31 17.65 16.44 6.90
CA ILE A 31 17.73 17.78 7.49
C ILE A 31 18.99 17.90 8.36
N ARG A 32 19.30 16.89 9.18
CA ARG A 32 20.52 16.88 10.00
C ARG A 32 21.78 16.98 9.15
N ASP A 33 21.85 16.22 8.06
CA ASP A 33 22.97 16.27 7.12
C ASP A 33 23.10 17.65 6.45
N ALA A 34 21.97 18.27 6.10
CA ALA A 34 21.96 19.61 5.49
C ALA A 34 22.54 20.67 6.44
N PHE A 35 22.11 20.67 7.71
CA PHE A 35 22.67 21.57 8.73
C PHE A 35 24.15 21.27 9.03
N ALA A 36 24.56 20.00 9.04
CA ALA A 36 25.95 19.64 9.30
C ALA A 36 26.92 20.08 8.19
N ARG A 37 26.42 20.21 6.95
CA ARG A 37 27.22 20.56 5.76
C ARG A 37 26.98 21.98 5.26
N ASP A 38 26.04 22.71 5.87
CA ASP A 38 25.51 23.99 5.38
C ASP A 38 25.03 23.92 3.92
N ASP A 39 24.46 22.77 3.53
CA ASP A 39 23.96 22.51 2.17
C ASP A 39 22.49 22.08 2.20
N PHE A 40 21.62 23.02 1.81
CA PHE A 40 20.17 22.85 1.78
C PHE A 40 19.62 22.52 0.40
N THR A 41 20.46 22.10 -0.55
CA THR A 41 20.00 21.65 -1.87
C THR A 41 19.20 20.35 -1.80
N PHE A 42 19.38 19.58 -0.72
CA PHE A 42 18.80 18.25 -0.51
C PHE A 42 19.09 17.26 -1.64
N GLN A 43 20.22 17.44 -2.34
CA GLN A 43 20.66 16.50 -3.34
C GLN A 43 20.80 15.09 -2.74
N GLY A 44 20.31 14.09 -3.47
CA GLY A 44 20.33 12.69 -3.04
C GLY A 44 19.18 12.27 -2.12
N TYR A 45 18.32 13.17 -1.63
CA TYR A 45 17.17 12.79 -0.79
C TYR A 45 16.32 11.69 -1.43
N ARG A 46 15.98 11.85 -2.72
CA ARG A 46 15.19 10.85 -3.47
C ARG A 46 15.89 9.49 -3.52
N ALA A 47 17.20 9.47 -3.74
CA ALA A 47 17.97 8.23 -3.79
C ALA A 47 17.98 7.52 -2.41
N ARG A 48 18.24 8.28 -1.33
CA ARG A 48 18.17 7.77 0.04
C ARG A 48 16.78 7.25 0.38
N LEU A 49 15.73 7.97 0.00
CA LEU A 49 14.34 7.55 0.23
C LEU A 49 14.01 6.25 -0.51
N LEU A 50 14.41 6.12 -1.78
CA LEU A 50 14.18 4.91 -2.57
C LEU A 50 15.01 3.71 -2.09
N ASP A 51 16.17 3.95 -1.49
CA ASP A 51 16.97 2.91 -0.84
C ASP A 51 16.54 2.64 0.62
N HIS A 52 15.70 3.49 1.21
CA HIS A 52 15.10 3.20 2.51
C HIS A 52 14.07 2.06 2.39
N HIS A 53 13.82 1.35 3.49
CA HIS A 53 12.81 0.28 3.56
C HIS A 53 11.45 0.75 3.02
N LEU A 54 10.99 1.91 3.50
CA LEU A 54 9.77 2.58 3.05
C LEU A 54 9.69 2.75 1.53
N GLY A 55 10.72 3.31 0.89
CA GLY A 55 10.71 3.55 -0.55
C GLY A 55 10.63 2.26 -1.35
N ARG A 56 11.38 1.23 -0.95
CA ARG A 56 11.29 -0.10 -1.58
C ARG A 56 9.91 -0.73 -1.40
N LEU A 57 9.31 -0.60 -0.22
CA LEU A 57 7.97 -1.12 0.07
C LEU A 57 6.92 -0.45 -0.82
N LEU A 58 6.91 0.89 -0.87
CA LEU A 58 5.99 1.65 -1.71
C LEU A 58 6.16 1.32 -3.19
N MET A 59 7.39 1.20 -3.69
CA MET A 59 7.64 0.82 -5.09
C MET A 59 7.10 -0.58 -5.42
N ARG A 60 7.25 -1.55 -4.50
CA ARG A 60 6.66 -2.89 -4.66
C ARG A 60 5.14 -2.84 -4.70
N ARG A 61 4.52 -2.03 -3.83
CA ARG A 61 3.06 -1.88 -3.80
C ARG A 61 2.52 -1.16 -5.03
N VAL A 62 3.24 -0.15 -5.54
CA VAL A 62 2.94 0.47 -6.84
C VAL A 62 3.00 -0.56 -7.96
N MET A 63 4.00 -1.44 -7.99
CA MET A 63 4.07 -2.52 -8.98
C MET A 63 2.89 -3.49 -8.85
N ALA A 64 2.56 -3.91 -7.63
CA ALA A 64 1.43 -4.79 -7.36
C ALA A 64 0.09 -4.14 -7.78
N ALA A 65 -0.15 -2.90 -7.36
CA ALA A 65 -1.35 -2.15 -7.72
C ALA A 65 -1.46 -1.98 -9.24
N ARG A 66 -0.35 -1.65 -9.94
CA ARG A 66 -0.34 -1.58 -11.41
C ARG A 66 -0.66 -2.92 -12.05
N TYR A 67 -0.20 -4.04 -11.48
CA TYR A 67 -0.52 -5.37 -11.98
C TYR A 67 -2.01 -5.71 -11.76
N PHE A 68 -2.50 -5.60 -10.52
CA PHE A 68 -3.87 -5.95 -10.17
C PHE A 68 -4.91 -5.03 -10.83
N TYR A 69 -4.68 -3.72 -10.88
CA TYR A 69 -5.65 -2.79 -11.47
C TYR A 69 -5.62 -2.78 -13.00
N ARG A 70 -4.49 -3.12 -13.63
CA ARG A 70 -4.42 -3.27 -15.09
C ARG A 70 -5.07 -4.57 -15.54
N HIS A 71 -4.88 -5.65 -14.78
CA HIS A 71 -5.55 -6.91 -15.02
C HIS A 71 -6.85 -6.94 -14.21
N GLN A 72 -7.85 -6.20 -14.68
CA GLN A 72 -9.22 -6.51 -14.27
C GLN A 72 -9.47 -7.95 -14.72
N PHE A 73 -9.76 -8.86 -13.79
CA PHE A 73 -10.07 -10.26 -14.08
C PHE A 73 -11.60 -10.46 -14.06
N PRO A 74 -12.36 -9.93 -15.04
CA PRO A 74 -13.83 -10.09 -15.06
C PRO A 74 -14.23 -11.57 -15.16
N SER A 75 -13.42 -12.39 -15.85
CA SER A 75 -13.61 -13.83 -15.95
C SER A 75 -13.35 -14.57 -14.63
N PHE A 76 -12.44 -14.08 -13.78
CA PHE A 76 -12.23 -14.64 -12.45
C PHE A 76 -13.44 -14.37 -11.56
N TRP A 77 -13.98 -13.13 -11.60
CA TRP A 77 -15.16 -12.79 -10.81
C TRP A 77 -16.39 -13.58 -11.28
N SER A 78 -16.59 -13.72 -12.59
CA SER A 78 -17.71 -14.53 -13.11
C SER A 78 -17.55 -16.02 -12.80
N LEU A 79 -16.32 -16.56 -12.81
CA LEU A 79 -16.04 -17.93 -12.40
C LEU A 79 -16.23 -18.12 -10.89
N PHE A 80 -15.79 -17.16 -10.08
CA PHE A 80 -15.99 -17.14 -8.64
C PHE A 80 -17.48 -17.17 -8.28
N TRP A 81 -18.31 -16.34 -8.91
CA TRP A 81 -19.77 -16.36 -8.70
C TRP A 81 -20.41 -17.64 -9.19
N ARG A 82 -19.95 -18.20 -10.32
CA ARG A 82 -20.43 -19.51 -10.80
C ARG A 82 -20.10 -20.64 -9.83
N LEU A 83 -18.89 -20.66 -9.30
CA LEU A 83 -18.47 -21.65 -8.30
C LEU A 83 -19.21 -21.45 -6.97
N ALA A 84 -19.45 -20.21 -6.55
CA ALA A 84 -20.27 -19.88 -5.38
C ALA A 84 -21.73 -20.33 -5.55
N ALA A 85 -22.29 -20.21 -6.76
CA ALA A 85 -23.64 -20.67 -7.07
C ALA A 85 -23.75 -22.21 -7.11
N VAL A 86 -22.66 -22.90 -7.43
CA VAL A 86 -22.58 -24.38 -7.45
C VAL A 86 -22.09 -24.93 -6.09
N ALA A 87 -21.72 -24.07 -5.14
CA ALA A 87 -21.23 -24.49 -3.84
C ALA A 87 -22.33 -25.25 -3.06
N PRO A 88 -22.05 -26.44 -2.49
CA PRO A 88 -23.02 -27.22 -1.73
C PRO A 88 -23.60 -26.44 -0.54
N GLN A 89 -24.87 -26.68 -0.18
CA GLN A 89 -25.55 -25.99 0.95
C GLN A 89 -24.75 -25.97 2.26
N SER A 90 -23.88 -26.96 2.50
CA SER A 90 -23.00 -27.00 3.67
C SER A 90 -21.99 -25.86 3.76
N VAL A 91 -21.58 -25.27 2.63
CA VAL A 91 -20.68 -24.10 2.58
C VAL A 91 -21.49 -22.81 2.77
N GLN A 92 -22.68 -22.72 2.16
CA GLN A 92 -23.57 -21.57 2.31
C GLN A 92 -24.04 -21.38 3.75
N ASN A 93 -24.38 -22.47 4.46
CA ASN A 93 -24.82 -22.41 5.85
C ASN A 93 -23.70 -21.97 6.82
N LYS A 94 -22.44 -22.34 6.55
CA LYS A 94 -21.29 -21.89 7.35
C LYS A 94 -20.95 -20.42 7.09
N PHE A 95 -21.06 -19.96 5.84
CA PHE A 95 -20.88 -18.55 5.49
C PHE A 95 -21.99 -17.67 6.06
N GLY A 96 -23.25 -18.11 5.98
CA GLY A 96 -24.40 -17.42 6.57
C GLY A 96 -24.33 -17.36 8.11
N ALA A 97 -23.90 -18.44 8.76
CA ALA A 97 -23.68 -18.45 10.21
C ALA A 97 -22.53 -17.52 10.64
N ALA A 98 -21.45 -17.45 9.85
CA ALA A 98 -20.34 -16.54 10.13
C ALA A 98 -20.72 -15.06 9.92
N LEU A 99 -21.56 -14.75 8.93
CA LEU A 99 -22.09 -13.40 8.69
C LEU A 99 -23.15 -12.99 9.73
N ALA A 100 -23.94 -13.93 10.25
CA ALA A 100 -24.90 -13.68 11.32
C ALA A 100 -24.25 -13.45 12.70
N LEU A 101 -22.97 -13.80 12.86
CA LEU A 101 -22.18 -13.56 14.07
C LEU A 101 -21.46 -12.21 14.08
N LEU A 102 -21.51 -11.46 12.97
CA LEU A 102 -21.05 -10.07 12.94
C LEU A 102 -22.20 -9.18 13.45
N PRO A 103 -22.00 -8.40 14.53
CA PRO A 103 -23.00 -7.42 14.95
C PRO A 103 -23.21 -6.37 13.84
N PRO A 104 -24.40 -5.75 13.77
CA PRO A 104 -24.76 -4.78 12.75
C PRO A 104 -23.86 -3.53 12.74
#